data_AF-E0S8I2-F1
#
_entry.id   AF-E0S8I2-F1
#
_cell.length_a   1.000
_cell.length_b   1.000
_cell.length_c   1.000
_cell.angle_alpha   90.00
_cell.angle_beta   90.00
_cell.angle_gamma   90.00
#
_symmetry.space_group_name_H-M   'P 1'
#
loop_
_entity.id
_entity.type
_entity.pdbx_description
1 polymer ?
#
loop_
_entity_poly.entity_id
_entity_poly.type
_entity_poly.pdbx_seq_one_letter_code
_entity_poly.pdbx_strand_id
1 'polypeptide(L)'
;MEKFSKYNDPLSGINPFVEIKKKPLSILDYLKAILKIPLVPLLLGTRINVVQLLVRIKSNKIERPKVLAANASSLLDIFVLKYLTGIKNFYYVTESGFVDARTGHFCVKTIEPCVLFPEGCRTNNRAVLQFARDIKVDHVCGIKYSKECIDMYGNPIWFILRLLASGGTVDINFRKSNDLSDICKLSGLPQVKWASKDKDRFVEEFVKKSE
;
A
#
# COMPACT_ATOMS: atom_id res chain seq x y z
N MET A 1 -8.21 8.08 22.88
CA MET A 1 -8.38 8.60 21.51
C MET A 1 -7.75 9.98 21.33
N GLU A 2 -7.54 10.75 22.40
CA GLU A 2 -6.92 12.08 22.37
C GLU A 2 -5.45 12.11 21.90
N LYS A 3 -4.68 11.03 22.15
CA LYS A 3 -3.24 10.93 21.82
C LYS A 3 -2.92 11.23 20.34
N PHE A 4 -3.85 10.95 19.40
CA PHE A 4 -3.62 11.09 17.95
C PHE A 4 -4.44 12.21 17.30
N SER A 5 -5.15 13.01 18.10
CA SER A 5 -6.10 14.03 17.62
C SER A 5 -5.46 15.07 16.68
N LYS A 6 -4.20 15.42 16.91
CA LYS A 6 -3.42 16.36 16.08
C LYS A 6 -3.20 15.89 14.63
N TYR A 7 -3.30 14.58 14.39
CA TYR A 7 -3.08 13.94 13.09
C TYR A 7 -4.40 13.51 12.43
N ASN A 8 -5.54 13.92 12.98
CA ASN A 8 -6.81 13.82 12.27
C ASN A 8 -6.86 14.92 11.21
N ASP A 9 -7.11 14.52 9.97
CA ASP A 9 -7.44 15.48 8.93
C ASP A 9 -8.70 16.27 9.35
N PRO A 10 -8.68 17.61 9.33
CA PRO A 10 -9.76 18.43 9.90
C PRO A 10 -11.06 18.35 9.10
N LEU A 11 -11.00 17.98 7.82
CA LEU A 11 -12.18 17.88 6.97
C LEU A 11 -12.82 16.50 7.07
N SER A 12 -12.01 15.44 6.97
CA SER A 12 -12.50 14.06 6.96
C SER A 12 -12.52 13.39 8.34
N GLY A 13 -11.82 13.95 9.33
CA GLY A 13 -11.59 13.34 10.65
C GLY A 13 -10.69 12.09 10.59
N ILE A 14 -10.09 11.78 9.44
CA ILE A 14 -9.30 10.56 9.22
C ILE A 14 -7.85 10.80 9.63
N ASN A 15 -7.31 9.87 10.41
CA ASN A 15 -5.86 9.75 10.60
C ASN A 15 -5.34 8.63 9.69
N PRO A 16 -4.51 8.94 8.67
CA PRO A 16 -3.99 7.96 7.71
C PRO A 16 -2.84 7.11 8.25
N PHE A 17 -2.32 7.43 9.45
CA PHE A 17 -1.14 6.79 10.03
C PHE A 17 -1.49 5.76 11.09
N VAL A 18 -2.61 5.91 11.78
CA VAL A 18 -3.01 5.00 12.87
C VAL A 18 -3.30 3.58 12.35
N GLU A 19 -2.78 2.57 13.06
CA GLU A 19 -3.06 1.16 12.82
C GLU A 19 -4.57 0.89 12.87
N ILE A 20 -5.10 0.21 11.85
CA ILE A 20 -6.52 -0.11 11.79
C ILE A 20 -6.84 -1.23 12.78
N LYS A 21 -7.96 -1.07 13.50
CA LYS A 21 -8.57 -2.16 14.27
C LYS A 21 -8.98 -3.31 13.33
N LYS A 22 -8.23 -4.42 13.40
CA LYS A 22 -8.45 -5.66 12.64
C LYS A 22 -9.65 -6.42 13.21
N LYS A 23 -10.35 -7.18 12.36
CA LYS A 23 -11.45 -8.05 12.79
C LYS A 23 -10.93 -9.18 13.70
N PRO A 24 -11.72 -9.65 14.68
CA PRO A 24 -11.40 -10.87 15.40
C PRO A 24 -11.45 -12.07 14.43
N LEU A 25 -10.54 -13.02 14.63
CA LEU A 25 -10.44 -14.25 13.83
C LEU A 25 -10.88 -15.44 14.67
N SER A 26 -11.51 -16.42 14.03
CA SER A 26 -11.88 -17.68 14.67
C SER A 26 -10.70 -18.66 14.69
N ILE A 27 -10.78 -19.69 15.54
CA ILE A 27 -9.78 -20.78 15.59
C ILE A 27 -9.67 -21.48 14.23
N LEU A 28 -10.79 -21.64 13.51
CA LEU A 28 -10.81 -22.25 12.18
C LEU A 28 -10.03 -21.43 11.16
N ASP A 29 -9.99 -20.10 11.30
CA ASP A 29 -9.22 -19.24 10.41
C ASP A 29 -7.71 -19.43 10.62
N TYR A 30 -7.28 -19.64 11.86
CA TYR A 30 -5.88 -19.99 12.15
C TYR A 30 -5.49 -21.36 11.59
N LEU A 31 -6.40 -22.34 11.60
CA LEU A 31 -6.15 -23.64 10.96
C LEU A 31 -5.92 -23.49 9.45
N LYS A 32 -6.74 -22.66 8.77
CA LYS A 32 -6.53 -22.31 7.35
C LYS A 32 -5.20 -21.59 7.13
N ALA A 33 -4.76 -20.78 8.09
CA ALA A 33 -3.49 -20.08 8.00
C ALA A 33 -2.31 -21.06 7.91
N ILE A 34 -2.32 -22.13 8.73
CA ILE A 34 -1.27 -23.15 8.76
C ILE A 34 -1.06 -23.76 7.37
N LEU A 35 -2.14 -24.08 6.67
CA LEU A 35 -2.10 -24.63 5.31
C LEU A 35 -1.48 -23.67 4.28
N LYS A 36 -1.53 -22.35 4.54
CA LYS A 36 -0.96 -21.32 3.67
C LYS A 36 0.45 -20.88 4.09
N ILE A 37 0.96 -21.29 5.25
CA ILE A 37 2.31 -20.94 5.71
C ILE A 37 3.38 -21.23 4.65
N PRO A 38 3.37 -22.38 3.94
CA PRO A 38 4.36 -22.67 2.91
C PRO A 38 4.39 -21.66 1.74
N LEU A 39 3.31 -20.89 1.53
CA LEU A 39 3.24 -19.88 0.48
C LEU A 39 4.00 -18.60 0.83
N VAL A 40 4.27 -18.33 2.12
CA VAL A 40 5.03 -17.15 2.57
C VAL A 40 6.49 -17.17 2.09
N PRO A 41 7.29 -18.23 2.34
CA PRO A 41 8.65 -18.28 1.83
C PRO A 41 8.69 -18.34 0.30
N LEU A 42 7.66 -18.86 -0.37
CA LEU A 42 7.53 -18.77 -1.82
C LEU A 42 7.36 -17.32 -2.29
N LEU A 43 6.48 -16.55 -1.64
CA LEU A 43 6.24 -15.14 -1.96
C LEU A 43 7.47 -14.25 -1.72
N LEU A 44 8.12 -14.43 -0.57
CA LEU A 44 9.22 -13.55 -0.12
C LEU A 44 10.60 -14.02 -0.60
N GLY A 45 10.83 -15.33 -0.66
CA GLY A 45 12.15 -15.91 -0.93
C GLY A 45 12.37 -16.34 -2.38
N THR A 46 11.31 -16.45 -3.20
CA THR A 46 11.44 -16.86 -4.61
C THR A 46 10.94 -15.80 -5.58
N ARG A 47 11.20 -15.99 -6.87
CA ARG A 47 10.66 -15.11 -7.92
C ARG A 47 9.19 -15.42 -8.27
N ILE A 48 8.60 -16.46 -7.67
CA ILE A 48 7.25 -16.93 -7.95
C ILE A 48 6.25 -16.05 -7.21
N ASN A 49 5.35 -15.40 -7.96
CA ASN A 49 4.31 -14.58 -7.37
C ASN A 49 3.08 -15.44 -7.06
N VAL A 50 2.85 -15.72 -5.77
CA VAL A 50 1.73 -16.53 -5.27
C VAL A 50 0.65 -15.67 -4.57
N VAL A 51 0.70 -14.35 -4.72
CA VAL A 51 -0.16 -13.40 -4.00
C VAL A 51 -1.65 -13.67 -4.20
N GLN A 52 -2.05 -14.15 -5.38
CA GLN A 52 -3.42 -14.54 -5.74
C GLN A 52 -3.97 -15.71 -4.90
N LEU A 53 -3.10 -16.52 -4.29
CA LEU A 53 -3.49 -17.59 -3.36
C LEU A 53 -3.64 -17.07 -1.91
N LEU A 54 -3.08 -15.91 -1.61
CA LEU A 54 -3.11 -15.29 -0.29
C LEU A 54 -4.27 -14.31 -0.15
N VAL A 55 -4.52 -13.52 -1.18
CA VAL A 55 -5.51 -12.43 -1.18
C VAL A 55 -6.39 -12.53 -2.42
N ARG A 56 -7.69 -12.31 -2.24
CA ARG A 56 -8.62 -12.23 -3.37
C ARG A 56 -8.45 -10.90 -4.09
N ILE A 57 -7.95 -10.95 -5.31
CA ILE A 57 -7.72 -9.77 -6.15
C ILE A 57 -8.91 -9.58 -7.08
N LYS A 58 -9.57 -8.43 -6.98
CA LYS A 58 -10.55 -7.97 -7.98
C LYS A 58 -9.92 -6.85 -8.76
N SER A 59 -9.88 -7.00 -10.08
CA SER A 59 -9.24 -6.03 -10.97
C SER A 59 -10.04 -5.89 -12.25
N ASN A 60 -10.11 -4.67 -12.78
CA ASN A 60 -10.46 -4.46 -14.18
C ASN A 60 -9.28 -4.78 -15.11
N LYS A 61 -9.54 -4.88 -16.42
CA LYS A 61 -8.49 -5.11 -17.43
C LYS A 61 -7.58 -3.89 -17.53
N ILE A 62 -6.29 -4.14 -17.72
CA ILE A 62 -5.28 -3.12 -17.94
C ILE A 62 -4.50 -3.40 -19.23
N GLU A 63 -4.19 -2.35 -19.98
CA GLU A 63 -3.17 -2.38 -21.03
C GLU A 63 -1.78 -2.37 -20.39
N ARG A 64 -0.71 -2.71 -21.14
CA ARG A 64 0.65 -2.72 -20.58
C ARG A 64 1.12 -1.28 -20.31
N PRO A 65 1.19 -0.80 -19.06
CA PRO A 65 1.56 0.57 -18.79
C PRO A 65 3.08 0.72 -18.82
N LYS A 66 3.56 1.89 -19.26
CA LYS A 66 4.98 2.27 -19.14
C LYS A 66 5.28 2.88 -17.77
N VAL A 67 4.44 3.79 -17.30
CA VAL A 67 4.59 4.51 -16.03
C VAL A 67 3.25 4.57 -15.31
N LEU A 68 3.04 3.60 -14.42
CA LEU A 68 1.82 3.50 -13.62
C LEU A 68 1.97 4.27 -12.30
N ALA A 69 1.06 5.19 -11.98
CA ALA A 69 0.96 5.71 -10.61
C ALA A 69 -0.12 4.98 -9.80
N ALA A 70 0.18 4.68 -8.54
CA ALA A 70 -0.76 4.03 -7.62
C ALA A 70 -0.63 4.58 -6.21
N ASN A 71 -1.73 4.58 -5.44
CA ASN A 71 -1.63 4.83 -4.00
C ASN A 71 -0.87 3.70 -3.28
N ALA A 72 -0.19 4.02 -2.19
CA ALA A 72 0.58 3.11 -1.36
C ALA A 72 -0.17 2.80 -0.06
N SER A 73 -0.57 1.55 0.11
CA SER A 73 -1.47 1.09 1.16
C SER A 73 -0.92 -0.10 1.95
N SER A 74 -0.22 -1.03 1.31
CA SER A 74 0.26 -2.24 1.95
C SER A 74 1.64 -2.65 1.45
N LEU A 75 2.30 -3.53 2.22
CA LEU A 75 3.46 -4.28 1.74
C LEU A 75 3.09 -5.14 0.51
N LEU A 76 1.81 -5.52 0.39
CA LEU A 76 1.31 -6.35 -0.69
C LEU A 76 1.22 -5.62 -2.03
N ASP A 77 1.27 -4.28 -2.05
CA ASP A 77 1.09 -3.48 -3.27
C ASP A 77 2.04 -3.92 -4.38
N ILE A 78 3.32 -4.08 -4.04
CA ILE A 78 4.37 -4.52 -4.97
C ILE A 78 4.03 -5.90 -5.54
N PHE A 79 3.63 -6.85 -4.71
CA PHE A 79 3.32 -8.21 -5.15
C PHE A 79 2.07 -8.24 -6.02
N VAL A 80 1.00 -7.55 -5.61
CA VAL A 80 -0.26 -7.53 -6.34
C VAL A 80 -0.08 -6.82 -7.70
N LEU A 81 0.56 -5.65 -7.72
CA LEU A 81 0.79 -4.94 -8.97
C LEU A 81 1.76 -5.68 -9.88
N LYS A 82 2.78 -6.34 -9.35
CA LYS A 82 3.66 -7.22 -10.14
C LYS A 82 2.89 -8.39 -10.75
N TYR A 83 1.93 -8.97 -10.02
CA TYR A 83 1.06 -10.04 -10.53
C TYR A 83 0.18 -9.55 -11.68
N LEU A 84 -0.44 -8.36 -11.53
CA LEU A 84 -1.39 -7.82 -12.50
C LEU A 84 -0.72 -7.22 -13.74
N THR A 85 0.42 -6.56 -13.58
CA THR A 85 1.06 -5.76 -14.64
C THR A 85 2.33 -6.38 -15.19
N GLY A 86 2.97 -7.29 -14.45
CA GLY A 86 4.30 -7.82 -14.76
C GLY A 86 5.46 -6.84 -14.51
N ILE A 87 5.19 -5.61 -14.07
CA ILE A 87 6.20 -4.60 -13.78
C ILE A 87 7.05 -5.00 -12.58
N LYS A 88 8.37 -4.77 -12.69
CA LYS A 88 9.35 -5.11 -11.64
C LYS A 88 9.94 -3.90 -10.94
N ASN A 89 9.83 -2.70 -11.51
CA ASN A 89 10.44 -1.50 -10.96
C ASN A 89 9.38 -0.71 -10.17
N PHE A 90 9.63 -0.47 -8.88
CA PHE A 90 8.69 0.17 -7.96
C PHE A 90 9.40 1.29 -7.21
N TYR A 91 8.83 2.48 -7.21
CA TYR A 91 9.47 3.65 -6.62
C TYR A 91 8.49 4.47 -5.79
N TYR A 92 8.92 4.91 -4.60
CA TYR A 92 8.30 6.01 -3.89
C TYR A 92 8.78 7.33 -4.47
N VAL A 93 7.85 8.23 -4.76
CA VAL A 93 8.18 9.57 -5.26
C VAL A 93 8.56 10.46 -4.08
N THR A 94 9.63 11.23 -4.25
CA THR A 94 10.04 12.27 -3.29
C THR A 94 10.03 13.63 -3.99
N GLU A 95 10.25 14.71 -3.23
CA GLU A 95 10.31 16.06 -3.79
C GLU A 95 11.42 16.19 -4.85
N SER A 96 12.58 15.57 -4.60
CA SER A 96 13.77 15.70 -5.44
C SER A 96 14.02 14.51 -6.39
N GLY A 97 13.38 13.36 -6.18
CA GLY A 97 13.68 12.16 -6.95
C GLY A 97 12.77 10.98 -6.63
N PHE A 98 13.37 9.80 -6.54
CA PHE A 98 12.69 8.53 -6.35
C PHE A 98 13.46 7.65 -5.37
N VAL A 99 12.77 6.81 -4.63
CA VAL A 99 13.36 5.80 -3.76
C VAL A 99 12.85 4.43 -4.20
N ASP A 100 13.72 3.48 -4.51
CA ASP A 100 13.29 2.11 -4.85
C ASP A 100 12.56 1.50 -3.65
N ALA A 101 11.31 1.09 -3.86
CA ALA A 101 10.42 0.64 -2.80
C ALA A 101 10.87 -0.69 -2.13
N ARG A 102 11.83 -1.40 -2.74
CA ARG A 102 12.36 -2.68 -2.25
C ARG A 102 13.71 -2.52 -1.56
N THR A 103 14.58 -1.68 -2.10
CA THR A 103 15.96 -1.52 -1.58
C THR A 103 16.14 -0.28 -0.73
N GLY A 104 15.25 0.70 -0.84
CA GLY A 104 15.38 2.00 -0.17
C GLY A 104 16.44 2.91 -0.79
N HIS A 105 17.07 2.53 -1.90
CA HIS A 105 18.07 3.36 -2.55
C HIS A 105 17.44 4.53 -3.31
N PHE A 106 18.02 5.72 -3.12
CA PHE A 106 17.62 6.93 -3.84
C PHE A 106 18.12 6.88 -5.30
N CYS A 107 17.28 7.36 -6.22
CA CYS A 107 17.53 7.42 -7.65
C CYS A 107 16.97 8.75 -8.20
N VAL A 108 17.72 9.39 -9.11
CA VAL A 108 17.27 10.63 -9.76
C VAL A 108 16.29 10.34 -10.90
N LYS A 109 16.43 9.18 -11.55
CA LYS A 109 15.60 8.75 -12.69
C LYS A 109 15.04 7.35 -12.47
N THR A 110 13.86 7.10 -13.03
CA THR A 110 13.19 5.80 -12.99
C THR A 110 13.52 4.98 -14.22
N ILE A 111 13.48 3.65 -14.10
CA ILE A 111 13.65 2.72 -15.23
C ILE A 111 12.27 2.21 -15.64
N GLU A 112 11.84 2.55 -16.86
CA GLU A 112 10.56 2.09 -17.42
C GLU A 112 10.65 0.63 -17.94
N PRO A 113 9.59 -0.18 -17.84
CA PRO A 113 8.31 0.15 -17.22
C PRO A 113 8.39 0.16 -15.69
N CYS A 114 7.67 1.09 -15.04
CA CYS A 114 7.71 1.27 -13.59
C CYS A 114 6.34 1.59 -12.96
N VAL A 115 6.25 1.34 -11.65
CA VAL A 115 5.18 1.80 -10.77
C VAL A 115 5.72 2.90 -9.85
N LEU A 116 4.99 4.01 -9.77
CA LEU A 116 5.29 5.16 -8.93
C LEU A 116 4.23 5.29 -7.84
N PHE A 117 4.68 5.46 -6.60
CA PHE A 117 3.84 5.76 -5.45
C PHE A 117 3.97 7.25 -5.10
N PRO A 118 3.06 8.12 -5.60
CA PRO A 118 3.20 9.58 -5.49
C PRO A 118 3.04 10.09 -4.06
N GLU A 119 2.43 9.32 -3.17
CA GLU A 119 2.32 9.63 -1.73
C GLU A 119 3.67 9.58 -1.00
N GLY A 120 4.68 8.92 -1.58
CA GLY A 120 6.01 8.80 -0.99
C GLY A 120 6.11 7.86 0.22
N CYS A 121 4.99 7.40 0.78
CA CYS A 121 4.98 6.41 1.85
C CYS A 121 3.65 5.63 1.90
N ARG A 122 3.65 4.49 2.61
CA ARG A 122 2.43 3.67 2.84
C ARG A 122 1.47 4.33 3.83
N THR A 123 0.17 4.21 3.59
CA THR A 123 -0.89 4.64 4.51
C THR A 123 -1.64 3.45 5.10
N ASN A 124 -2.55 3.74 6.02
CA ASN A 124 -3.48 2.74 6.53
C ASN A 124 -4.64 2.43 5.56
N ASN A 125 -4.62 2.87 4.30
CA ASN A 125 -5.68 2.60 3.31
C ASN A 125 -7.07 3.14 3.72
N ARG A 126 -7.13 4.17 4.57
CA ARG A 126 -8.35 4.96 4.84
C ARG A 126 -8.40 6.26 4.04
N ALA A 127 -7.25 6.73 3.58
CA ALA A 127 -7.10 7.96 2.82
C ALA A 127 -5.85 7.87 1.94
N VAL A 128 -5.83 8.67 0.89
CA VAL A 128 -4.66 8.95 0.05
C VAL A 128 -4.01 10.23 0.58
N LEU A 129 -2.70 10.23 0.76
CA LEU A 129 -1.95 11.42 1.15
C LEU A 129 -1.88 12.45 0.03
N GLN A 130 -1.43 13.64 0.39
CA GLN A 130 -0.99 14.61 -0.58
C GLN A 130 0.20 14.03 -1.38
N PHE A 131 0.16 14.22 -2.69
CA PHE A 131 1.24 13.77 -3.58
C PHE A 131 2.48 14.66 -3.40
N ALA A 132 3.66 14.04 -3.38
CA ALA A 132 4.92 14.75 -3.18
C ALA A 132 5.20 15.78 -4.29
N ARG A 133 4.81 15.46 -5.52
CA ARG A 133 4.89 16.33 -6.70
C ARG A 133 4.10 15.76 -7.87
N ASP A 134 3.83 16.59 -8.87
CA ASP A 134 3.32 16.12 -10.15
C ASP A 134 4.37 15.28 -10.88
N ILE A 135 3.93 14.16 -11.43
CA ILE A 135 4.77 13.22 -12.19
C ILE A 135 4.08 12.87 -13.49
N LYS A 136 4.87 12.67 -14.55
CA LYS A 136 4.35 12.23 -15.84
C LYS A 136 4.06 10.73 -15.77
N VAL A 137 2.81 10.36 -15.99
CA VAL A 137 2.32 8.98 -15.94
C VAL A 137 1.49 8.70 -17.20
N ASP A 138 1.38 7.44 -17.60
CA ASP A 138 0.48 7.03 -18.69
C ASP A 138 -0.77 6.32 -18.16
N HIS A 139 -0.67 5.75 -16.96
CA HIS A 139 -1.75 5.06 -16.28
C HIS A 139 -1.77 5.43 -14.80
N VAL A 140 -2.97 5.36 -14.24
CA VAL A 140 -3.22 5.52 -12.80
C VAL A 140 -4.03 4.33 -12.30
N CYS A 141 -3.78 3.98 -11.05
CA CYS A 141 -4.36 2.85 -10.37
C CYS A 141 -4.84 3.28 -8.98
N GLY A 142 -6.10 3.02 -8.68
CA GLY A 142 -6.61 3.06 -7.32
C GLY A 142 -6.60 1.67 -6.71
N ILE A 143 -5.96 1.53 -5.56
CA ILE A 143 -5.88 0.29 -4.78
C ILE A 143 -6.66 0.49 -3.49
N LYS A 144 -7.52 -0.48 -3.16
CA LYS A 144 -8.23 -0.51 -1.90
C LYS A 144 -8.22 -1.91 -1.31
N TYR A 145 -7.54 -2.05 -0.19
CA TYR A 145 -7.49 -3.31 0.56
C TYR A 145 -8.63 -3.43 1.58
N SER A 146 -8.93 -4.65 1.97
CA SER A 146 -9.60 -4.94 3.22
C SER A 146 -8.66 -4.68 4.41
N LYS A 147 -9.24 -4.42 5.59
CA LYS A 147 -8.50 -4.01 6.80
C LYS A 147 -7.44 -5.03 7.24
N GLU A 148 -7.65 -6.29 6.90
CA GLU A 148 -6.80 -7.41 7.28
C GLU A 148 -5.47 -7.43 6.50
N CYS A 149 -5.41 -6.77 5.34
CA CYS A 149 -4.21 -6.68 4.50
C CYS A 149 -3.34 -5.45 4.80
N ILE A 150 -3.70 -4.66 5.81
CA ILE A 150 -2.99 -3.44 6.19
C ILE A 150 -2.14 -3.68 7.43
N ASP A 151 -0.90 -3.23 7.37
CA ASP A 151 0.05 -3.26 8.47
C ASP A 151 0.86 -1.95 8.48
N MET A 152 0.74 -1.20 9.56
CA MET A 152 1.46 0.06 9.74
C MET A 152 2.63 -0.11 10.70
N TYR A 153 2.33 -0.47 11.95
CA TYR A 153 3.31 -0.52 13.04
C TYR A 153 3.17 -1.79 13.91
N GLY A 154 2.46 -2.79 13.42
CA GLY A 154 2.28 -4.06 14.13
C GLY A 154 3.52 -4.94 14.07
N ASN A 155 3.47 -6.04 14.82
CA ASN A 155 4.46 -7.10 14.68
C ASN A 155 4.27 -7.82 13.33
N PRO A 156 5.31 -7.92 12.48
CA PRO A 156 5.20 -8.46 11.13
C PRO A 156 4.82 -9.95 11.12
N ILE A 157 5.27 -10.74 12.10
CA ILE A 157 4.93 -12.17 12.20
C ILE A 157 3.43 -12.33 12.49
N TRP A 158 2.92 -11.55 13.44
CA TRP A 158 1.48 -11.52 13.75
C TRP A 158 0.65 -11.02 12.58
N PHE A 159 1.15 -10.03 11.85
CA PHE A 159 0.51 -9.58 10.61
C PHE A 159 0.43 -10.70 9.58
N ILE A 160 1.53 -11.40 9.29
CA ILE A 160 1.54 -12.51 8.32
C ILE A 160 0.54 -13.59 8.75
N LEU A 161 0.58 -14.05 10.00
CA LEU A 161 -0.37 -15.06 10.48
C LEU A 161 -1.82 -14.64 10.30
N ARG A 162 -2.15 -13.38 10.63
CA ARG A 162 -3.49 -12.82 10.45
C ARG A 162 -3.86 -12.68 8.98
N LEU A 163 -2.93 -12.25 8.13
CA LEU A 163 -3.14 -12.13 6.69
C LEU A 163 -3.50 -13.50 6.11
N LEU A 164 -2.73 -14.54 6.45
CA LEU A 164 -2.96 -15.92 6.00
C LEU A 164 -4.30 -16.48 6.51
N ALA A 165 -4.62 -16.22 7.77
CA ALA A 165 -5.88 -16.62 8.39
C ALA A 165 -7.08 -15.91 7.75
N SER A 166 -6.89 -14.66 7.32
CA SER A 166 -7.95 -13.86 6.70
C SER A 166 -8.22 -14.28 5.25
N GLY A 167 -9.45 -14.02 4.81
CA GLY A 167 -9.83 -14.05 3.39
C GLY A 167 -9.67 -12.68 2.73
N GLY A 168 -8.59 -11.96 3.06
CA GLY A 168 -8.38 -10.57 2.67
C GLY A 168 -8.67 -10.31 1.19
N THR A 169 -9.16 -9.11 0.89
CA THR A 169 -9.53 -8.71 -0.47
C THR A 169 -8.79 -7.45 -0.87
N VAL A 170 -8.45 -7.34 -2.15
CA VAL A 170 -7.95 -6.10 -2.74
C VAL A 170 -8.76 -5.81 -4.00
N ASP A 171 -9.33 -4.60 -4.04
CA ASP A 171 -10.02 -4.07 -5.20
C ASP A 171 -9.07 -3.08 -5.90
N ILE A 172 -8.81 -3.31 -7.18
CA ILE A 172 -7.86 -2.55 -7.99
C ILE A 172 -8.54 -2.08 -9.26
N ASN A 173 -8.51 -0.77 -9.48
CA ASN A 173 -9.08 -0.15 -10.66
C ASN A 173 -8.00 0.63 -11.40
N PHE A 174 -7.77 0.26 -12.65
CA PHE A 174 -6.86 0.93 -13.57
C PHE A 174 -7.60 1.87 -14.51
N ARG A 175 -6.95 2.98 -14.86
CA ARG A 175 -7.39 3.91 -15.90
C ARG A 175 -6.18 4.48 -16.62
N LYS A 176 -6.28 4.61 -17.94
CA LYS A 176 -5.35 5.42 -18.73
C LYS A 176 -5.66 6.89 -18.50
N SER A 177 -4.79 7.58 -17.78
CA SER A 177 -4.94 8.99 -17.44
C SER A 177 -3.60 9.52 -16.97
N ASN A 178 -3.35 10.80 -17.25
CA ASN A 178 -2.15 11.51 -16.82
C ASN A 178 -2.38 12.29 -15.51
N ASP A 179 -3.62 12.30 -15.02
CA ASP A 179 -4.02 13.03 -13.81
C ASP A 179 -3.96 12.12 -12.58
N LEU A 180 -3.09 12.47 -11.64
CA LEU A 180 -2.93 11.73 -10.37
C LEU A 180 -4.18 11.81 -9.48
N SER A 181 -5.03 12.83 -9.65
CA SER A 181 -6.27 12.98 -8.87
C SER A 181 -7.22 11.80 -9.09
N ASP A 182 -7.12 11.13 -10.24
CA ASP A 182 -7.93 9.96 -10.56
C ASP A 182 -7.63 8.77 -9.64
N ILE A 183 -6.47 8.71 -8.97
CA ILE A 183 -6.16 7.68 -7.96
C ILE A 183 -7.23 7.67 -6.84
N CYS A 184 -7.63 8.85 -6.37
CA CYS A 184 -8.64 8.98 -5.32
C CYS A 184 -10.03 8.52 -5.80
N LYS A 185 -10.37 8.84 -7.06
CA LYS A 185 -11.63 8.40 -7.68
C LYS A 185 -11.68 6.89 -7.86
N LEU A 186 -10.58 6.29 -8.31
CA LEU A 186 -10.46 4.85 -8.58
C LEU A 186 -10.42 4.00 -7.32
N SER A 187 -9.76 4.49 -6.27
CA SER A 187 -9.70 3.83 -4.96
C SER A 187 -10.96 4.07 -4.13
N GLY A 188 -11.70 5.16 -4.39
CA GLY A 188 -12.82 5.59 -3.54
C GLY A 188 -12.35 5.95 -2.13
N LEU A 189 -11.12 6.45 -2.00
CA LEU A 189 -10.53 6.94 -0.76
C LEU A 189 -10.44 8.47 -0.82
N PRO A 190 -10.76 9.17 0.27
CA PRO A 190 -10.58 10.62 0.33
C PRO A 190 -9.10 10.98 0.32
N GLN A 191 -8.75 12.09 -0.33
CA GLN A 191 -7.42 12.67 -0.19
C GLN A 191 -7.37 13.53 1.07
N VAL A 192 -6.30 13.40 1.85
CA VAL A 192 -6.07 14.20 3.06
C VAL A 192 -4.89 15.14 2.87
N LYS A 193 -4.82 16.20 3.68
CA LYS A 193 -3.74 17.22 3.61
C LYS A 193 -2.36 16.74 4.07
N TRP A 194 -2.28 15.53 4.64
CA TRP A 194 -1.06 14.98 5.21
C TRP A 194 -0.15 14.43 4.12
N ALA A 195 1.16 14.55 4.31
CA ALA A 195 2.18 14.07 3.39
C ALA A 195 3.12 13.06 4.05
N SER A 196 4.07 12.51 3.29
CA SER A 196 5.06 11.55 3.79
C SER A 196 5.87 12.08 4.98
N LYS A 197 6.25 13.36 4.97
CA LYS A 197 6.97 14.04 6.07
C LYS A 197 6.19 14.01 7.39
N ASP A 198 4.86 14.06 7.34
CA ASP A 198 4.02 14.00 8.54
C ASP A 198 3.98 12.60 9.14
N LYS A 199 4.12 11.57 8.30
CA LYS A 199 4.27 10.19 8.76
C LYS A 199 5.56 10.01 9.55
N ASP A 200 6.67 10.57 9.09
CA ASP A 200 7.96 10.46 9.79
C ASP A 200 7.87 11.08 11.18
N ARG A 201 7.28 12.28 11.28
CA ARG A 201 6.98 12.94 12.56
C ARG A 201 6.07 12.09 13.46
N PHE A 202 5.00 11.51 12.90
CA PHE A 202 4.10 10.64 13.65
C PHE A 202 4.84 9.42 14.25
N VAL A 203 5.73 8.81 13.48
CA VAL A 203 6.53 7.66 13.93
C VAL A 203 7.47 8.06 15.06
N GLU A 204 8.15 9.19 14.96
CA GLU A 204 9.03 9.71 16.00
C GLU A 204 8.29 10.05 17.30
N GLU A 205 7.12 10.68 17.20
CA GLU A 205 6.36 11.10 18.38
C GLU A 205 5.63 9.95 19.09
N PHE A 206 5.11 8.97 18.34
CA PHE A 206 4.16 8.00 18.89
C PHE A 206 4.63 6.55 18.84
N VAL A 207 5.44 6.17 17.86
CA VAL A 207 5.87 4.77 17.69
C VAL A 207 7.15 4.55 18.47
N LYS A 208 8.20 5.33 18.20
CA LYS A 208 9.52 5.18 18.84
C LYS A 208 9.54 5.53 20.33
N LYS A 209 8.68 6.45 20.79
CA LYS A 209 8.58 6.82 22.22
C LYS A 209 7.74 5.84 23.06
N SER A 210 7.08 4.87 22.43
CA SER A 210 6.22 3.89 23.12
C SER A 210 6.88 2.51 23.22
N GLU A 211 8.07 2.34 22.66
CA GLU A 211 8.97 1.18 22.82
C GLU A 211 10.01 1.47 23.91
#